data_AF-A0A2E0BPI1-F1
#
_entry.id   AF-A0A2E0BPI1-F1
#
_cell.length_a   1.000
_cell.length_b   1.000
_cell.length_c   1.000
_cell.angle_alpha   90.00
_cell.angle_beta   90.00
_cell.angle_gamma   90.00
#
_symmetry.space_group_name_H-M   'P 1'
#
loop_
_entity.id
_entity.type
_entity.pdbx_description
1 polymer ?
#
loop_
_entity_poly.entity_id
_entity_poly.type
_entity_poly.pdbx_seq_one_letter_code
_entity_poly.pdbx_strand_id
1 'polypeptide(L)'
;MIKFFGLLSNKKKIKIESAISIYVAALNNVIENGFVEIQDFINNNNNLESNPNIKEDMISWFSNVIFLGNIKNLENYFEEPEVVNIRKNILDEIYKDLDENEQHLAIERFVGYENYFNDITKKGDPVINTMAYAIFEKYNINEYQGDLFKRKNKPNPIFYNELKNLLKHFLWNWEEYLQKNKILF
;
A
#
# COMPACT_ATOMS: atom_id res chain seq x y z
N MET A 1 32.24 -29.26 -28.44
CA MET A 1 32.58 -28.67 -27.13
C MET A 1 31.83 -27.34 -27.04
N ILE A 2 30.60 -27.37 -26.53
CA ILE A 2 29.73 -26.19 -26.47
C ILE A 2 30.09 -25.42 -25.21
N LYS A 3 30.65 -24.22 -25.37
CA LYS A 3 30.94 -23.32 -24.25
C LYS A 3 29.62 -22.81 -23.67
N PHE A 4 29.19 -23.39 -22.55
CA PHE A 4 28.25 -22.76 -21.63
C PHE A 4 28.96 -21.55 -20.99
N PHE A 5 28.95 -20.42 -21.69
CA PHE A 5 29.16 -19.14 -21.02
C PHE A 5 27.94 -18.91 -20.15
N GLY A 6 28.11 -19.10 -18.84
CA GLY A 6 27.11 -18.79 -17.85
C GLY A 6 26.59 -17.37 -18.08
N LEU A 7 25.28 -17.25 -18.28
CA LEU A 7 24.55 -16.00 -18.25
C LEU A 7 24.72 -15.39 -16.85
N LEU A 8 25.84 -14.71 -16.62
CA LEU A 8 26.03 -13.87 -15.45
C LEU A 8 24.95 -12.79 -15.53
N SER A 9 23.94 -12.91 -14.67
CA SER A 9 22.91 -11.90 -14.52
C SER A 9 23.58 -10.55 -14.24
N ASN A 10 23.37 -9.58 -15.12
CA ASN A 10 23.87 -8.21 -14.97
C ASN A 10 23.12 -7.42 -13.87
N LYS A 11 22.24 -8.08 -13.11
CA LYS A 11 21.50 -7.46 -12.01
C LYS A 11 22.46 -7.04 -10.91
N LYS A 12 22.28 -5.81 -10.42
CA LYS A 12 23.00 -5.31 -9.24
C LYS A 12 22.57 -6.12 -8.02
N LYS A 13 23.52 -6.74 -7.32
CA LYS A 13 23.24 -7.38 -6.03
C LYS A 13 23.02 -6.30 -4.98
N ILE A 14 21.91 -6.39 -4.26
CA ILE A 14 21.56 -5.44 -3.20
C ILE A 14 21.19 -6.20 -1.92
N LYS A 15 21.68 -5.72 -0.78
CA LYS A 15 21.28 -6.25 0.52
C LYS A 15 19.82 -5.89 0.80
N ILE A 16 19.10 -6.76 1.50
CA ILE A 16 17.69 -6.55 1.84
C ILE A 16 17.47 -5.21 2.53
N GLU A 17 18.29 -4.83 3.52
CA GLU A 17 18.13 -3.59 4.28
C GLU A 17 18.23 -2.36 3.38
N SER A 18 19.14 -2.37 2.41
CA SER A 18 19.28 -1.29 1.42
C SER A 18 18.09 -1.23 0.46
N ALA A 19 17.56 -2.37 0.03
CA ALA A 19 16.38 -2.41 -0.83
C ALA A 19 15.15 -1.89 -0.09
N ILE A 20 14.99 -2.27 1.18
CA ILE A 20 13.87 -1.87 2.01
C ILE A 20 13.93 -0.39 2.36
N SER A 21 15.11 0.15 2.70
CA SER A 21 15.26 1.57 2.98
C SER A 21 14.89 2.43 1.76
N ILE A 22 15.29 2.04 0.54
CA ILE A 22 14.87 2.71 -0.70
C ILE A 22 13.36 2.62 -0.89
N TYR A 23 12.79 1.43 -0.70
CA TYR A 23 11.37 1.16 -0.87
C TYR A 23 10.51 1.98 0.11
N VAL A 24 10.85 1.98 1.40
CA VAL A 24 10.11 2.74 2.43
C VAL A 24 10.25 4.25 2.18
N ALA A 25 11.45 4.74 1.87
CA ALA A 25 11.66 6.16 1.57
C ALA A 25 10.86 6.61 0.34
N ALA A 26 10.84 5.80 -0.72
CA ALA A 26 10.05 6.10 -1.92
C ALA A 26 8.53 6.10 -1.63
N LEU A 27 8.04 5.12 -0.87
CA LEU A 27 6.63 5.06 -0.48
C LEU A 27 6.24 6.26 0.39
N ASN A 28 7.03 6.60 1.40
CA ASN A 28 6.78 7.79 2.22
C ASN A 28 6.74 9.06 1.35
N ASN A 29 7.68 9.21 0.43
CA ASN A 29 7.72 10.37 -0.45
C ASN A 29 6.45 10.48 -1.33
N VAL A 30 5.99 9.40 -1.95
CA VAL A 30 4.77 9.44 -2.76
C VAL A 30 3.51 9.61 -1.90
N ILE A 31 3.49 9.09 -0.67
CA ILE A 31 2.39 9.28 0.28
C ILE A 31 2.28 10.75 0.68
N GLU A 32 3.38 11.36 1.11
CA GLU A 32 3.42 12.76 1.54
C GLU A 32 3.01 13.73 0.44
N ASN A 33 3.54 13.52 -0.78
CA ASN A 33 3.26 14.41 -1.90
C ASN A 33 1.94 14.11 -2.61
N GLY A 34 1.45 12.86 -2.53
CA GLY A 34 0.26 12.40 -3.26
C GLY A 34 -1.03 12.42 -2.44
N PHE A 35 -0.95 12.63 -1.12
CA PHE A 35 -2.15 12.61 -0.27
C PHE A 35 -3.08 13.78 -0.58
N VAL A 36 -2.54 14.96 -0.89
CA VAL A 36 -3.35 16.15 -1.19
C VAL A 36 -4.25 15.95 -2.43
N GLU A 37 -3.79 15.19 -3.41
CA GLU A 37 -4.56 14.83 -4.61
C GLU A 37 -5.68 13.85 -4.27
N ILE A 38 -5.42 12.91 -3.35
CA ILE A 38 -6.46 12.00 -2.85
C ILE A 38 -7.51 12.76 -2.04
N GLN A 39 -7.08 13.72 -1.22
CA GLN A 39 -8.00 14.59 -0.49
C GLN A 39 -8.86 15.43 -1.42
N ASP A 40 -8.23 16.12 -2.38
CA ASP A 40 -8.93 16.95 -3.36
C ASP A 40 -9.94 16.12 -4.15
N PHE A 41 -9.49 14.95 -4.65
CA PHE A 41 -10.36 14.00 -5.33
C PHE A 41 -11.57 13.61 -4.48
N ILE A 42 -11.40 13.22 -3.21
CA ILE A 42 -12.50 12.78 -2.34
C ILE A 42 -13.42 13.94 -1.99
N ASN A 43 -12.86 15.07 -1.56
CA ASN A 43 -13.61 16.22 -1.07
C ASN A 43 -14.44 16.90 -2.18
N ASN A 44 -13.95 16.85 -3.42
CA ASN A 44 -14.56 17.51 -4.58
C ASN A 44 -15.18 16.50 -5.58
N ASN A 45 -15.39 15.24 -5.20
CA ASN A 45 -15.96 14.25 -6.11
C ASN A 45 -17.46 14.48 -6.37
N ASN A 46 -17.84 14.65 -7.63
CA ASN A 46 -19.23 14.86 -8.05
C ASN A 46 -20.15 13.62 -7.86
N ASN A 47 -19.60 12.45 -7.53
CA ASN A 47 -20.37 11.24 -7.23
C ASN A 47 -20.74 11.12 -5.73
N LEU A 48 -20.37 12.11 -4.91
CA LEU A 48 -20.79 12.27 -3.52
C LEU A 48 -21.83 13.40 -3.43
N GLU A 49 -22.82 13.23 -2.55
CA GLU A 49 -23.88 14.22 -2.28
C GLU A 49 -23.40 15.35 -1.36
N SER A 50 -22.36 15.09 -0.56
CA SER A 50 -21.77 16.07 0.35
C SER A 50 -20.26 15.84 0.48
N ASN A 51 -19.55 16.89 0.91
CA ASN A 51 -18.09 16.86 1.04
C ASN A 51 -17.67 16.11 2.33
N PRO A 52 -16.84 15.04 2.25
CA PRO A 52 -16.36 14.29 3.42
C PRO A 52 -15.42 15.06 4.37
N ASN A 53 -14.89 16.20 3.92
CA ASN A 53 -13.99 17.07 4.66
C ASN A 53 -12.74 16.33 5.18
N ILE A 54 -12.09 15.55 4.31
CA ILE A 54 -10.81 14.91 4.60
C ILE A 54 -9.73 15.97 4.79
N LYS A 55 -9.01 15.88 5.90
CA LYS A 55 -7.99 16.85 6.34
C LYS A 55 -6.58 16.29 6.28
N GLU A 56 -5.59 17.18 6.26
CA GLU A 56 -4.16 16.86 6.19
C GLU A 56 -3.68 15.97 7.34
N ASP A 57 -4.18 16.21 8.55
CA ASP A 57 -3.89 15.42 9.74
C ASP A 57 -4.41 13.97 9.69
N MET A 58 -5.23 13.64 8.68
CA MET A 58 -5.76 12.30 8.46
C MET A 58 -4.87 11.40 7.60
N ILE A 59 -3.68 11.88 7.18
CA ILE A 59 -2.73 11.15 6.31
C ILE A 59 -2.30 9.78 6.86
N SER A 60 -2.33 9.60 8.18
CA SER A 60 -1.91 8.33 8.82
C SER A 60 -2.72 7.12 8.34
N TRP A 61 -4.02 7.29 8.12
CA TRP A 61 -4.87 6.23 7.57
C TRP A 61 -4.52 5.89 6.12
N PHE A 62 -4.28 6.93 5.32
CA PHE A 62 -3.83 6.77 3.94
C PHE A 62 -2.49 6.01 3.89
N SER A 63 -1.51 6.45 4.67
CA SER A 63 -0.19 5.83 4.75
C SER A 63 -0.28 4.34 5.10
N ASN A 64 -1.05 3.98 6.13
CA ASN A 64 -1.27 2.58 6.50
C ASN A 64 -1.85 1.76 5.35
N VAL A 65 -2.86 2.26 4.63
CA VAL A 65 -3.45 1.55 3.49
C VAL A 65 -2.44 1.37 2.36
N ILE A 66 -1.60 2.37 2.06
CA ILE A 66 -0.57 2.26 1.03
C ILE A 66 0.48 1.21 1.41
N PHE A 67 0.98 1.22 2.64
CA PHE A 67 1.93 0.20 3.09
C PHE A 67 1.32 -1.21 3.07
N LEU A 68 0.10 -1.38 3.58
CA LEU A 68 -0.61 -2.66 3.57
C LEU A 68 -0.83 -3.20 2.15
N GLY A 69 -1.26 -2.34 1.23
CA GLY A 69 -1.43 -2.70 -0.17
C GLY A 69 -0.13 -3.15 -0.81
N ASN A 70 0.97 -2.45 -0.56
CA ASN A 70 2.27 -2.80 -1.12
C ASN A 70 2.90 -4.04 -0.46
N ILE A 71 2.71 -4.25 0.85
CA ILE A 71 3.13 -5.48 1.55
C ILE A 71 2.36 -6.67 0.98
N LYS A 72 1.04 -6.56 0.82
CA LYS A 72 0.23 -7.62 0.21
C LYS A 72 0.65 -7.90 -1.24
N ASN A 73 1.06 -6.87 -1.98
CA ASN A 73 1.54 -7.00 -3.34
C ASN A 73 2.87 -7.80 -3.45
N LEU A 74 3.63 -7.97 -2.36
CA LEU A 74 4.86 -8.78 -2.35
C LEU A 74 4.61 -10.23 -2.75
N GLU A 75 3.44 -10.78 -2.40
CA GLU A 75 3.03 -12.16 -2.71
C GLU A 75 3.00 -12.47 -4.21
N ASN A 76 2.97 -11.43 -5.07
CA ASN A 76 3.03 -11.60 -6.53
C ASN A 76 4.46 -11.76 -7.07
N TYR A 77 5.49 -11.49 -6.26
CA TYR A 77 6.88 -11.38 -6.70
C TYR A 77 7.87 -12.23 -5.91
N PHE A 78 7.51 -12.64 -4.69
CA PHE A 78 8.38 -13.32 -3.74
C PHE A 78 7.70 -14.56 -3.16
N GLU A 79 8.51 -15.55 -2.79
CA GLU A 79 8.01 -16.73 -2.08
C GLU A 79 7.65 -16.39 -0.63
N GLU A 80 6.79 -17.19 -0.01
CA GLU A 80 6.26 -16.89 1.34
C GLU A 80 7.34 -16.59 2.40
N PRO A 81 8.46 -17.35 2.51
CA PRO A 81 9.51 -17.03 3.47
C PRO A 81 10.21 -15.69 3.17
N GLU A 82 10.33 -15.32 1.90
CA GLU A 82 10.90 -14.05 1.47
C GLU A 82 9.94 -12.89 1.79
N VAL A 83 8.63 -13.07 1.55
CA VAL A 83 7.58 -12.11 1.93
C VAL A 83 7.61 -11.83 3.42
N VAL A 84 7.70 -12.87 4.26
CA VAL A 84 7.80 -12.73 5.73
C VAL A 84 9.04 -11.94 6.12
N ASN A 85 10.19 -12.24 5.52
CA ASN A 85 11.44 -11.53 5.80
C ASN A 85 11.39 -10.05 5.35
N ILE A 86 10.88 -9.78 4.14
CA ILE A 86 10.71 -8.43 3.61
C ILE A 86 9.75 -7.63 4.49
N ARG A 87 8.58 -8.19 4.81
CA ARG A 87 7.57 -7.56 5.67
C ARG A 87 8.18 -7.16 7.01
N LYS A 88 8.93 -8.05 7.66
CA LYS A 88 9.62 -7.74 8.91
C LYS A 88 10.54 -6.53 8.75
N ASN A 89 11.43 -6.55 7.75
CA ASN A 89 12.35 -5.44 7.50
C ASN A 89 11.63 -4.13 7.17
N ILE A 90 10.48 -4.18 6.47
CA ILE A 90 9.65 -2.99 6.21
C ILE A 90 9.16 -2.38 7.51
N LEU A 91 8.62 -3.19 8.43
CA LEU A 91 8.11 -2.68 9.71
C LEU A 91 9.25 -2.12 10.58
N ASP A 92 10.39 -2.81 10.62
CA ASP A 92 11.58 -2.34 11.33
C ASP A 92 12.02 -0.98 10.78
N GLU A 93 12.04 -0.79 9.45
CA GLU A 93 12.43 0.46 8.79
C GLU A 93 11.40 1.59 8.96
N ILE A 94 10.10 1.32 8.89
CA ILE A 94 9.03 2.33 9.09
C ILE A 94 9.11 2.94 10.49
N TYR A 95 9.44 2.14 11.50
CA TYR A 95 9.40 2.53 12.90
C TYR A 95 10.79 2.66 13.54
N LYS A 96 11.87 2.70 12.75
CA LYS A 96 13.26 2.68 13.23
C LYS A 96 13.63 3.87 14.13
N ASP A 97 12.93 4.99 14.00
CA ASP A 97 13.21 6.23 14.73
C ASP A 97 12.44 6.33 16.06
N LEU A 98 11.58 5.35 16.36
CA LEU A 98 10.88 5.23 17.64
C LEU A 98 11.77 4.54 18.68
N ASP A 99 11.53 4.79 19.97
CA ASP A 99 12.13 3.97 21.01
C ASP A 99 11.56 2.54 21.00
N GLU A 100 12.24 1.59 21.66
CA GLU A 100 11.89 0.16 21.62
C GLU A 100 10.45 -0.12 22.08
N ASN A 101 9.95 0.58 23.10
CA ASN A 101 8.59 0.38 23.59
C ASN A 101 7.56 0.95 22.61
N GLU A 102 7.82 2.16 22.10
CA GLU A 102 6.98 2.81 21.11
C GLU A 102 6.92 2.03 19.78
N GLN A 103 8.06 1.49 19.35
CA GLN A 103 8.19 0.65 18.17
C GLN A 103 7.33 -0.62 18.32
N HIS A 104 7.42 -1.30 19.46
CA HIS A 104 6.62 -2.49 19.73
C HIS A 104 5.11 -2.21 19.62
N LEU A 105 4.65 -1.12 20.26
CA LEU A 105 3.25 -0.72 20.20
C LEU A 105 2.81 -0.29 18.79
N ALA A 106 3.69 0.36 18.02
CA ALA A 106 3.40 0.74 16.65
C ALA A 106 3.25 -0.47 15.73
N ILE A 107 4.13 -1.47 15.87
CA ILE A 107 4.05 -2.73 15.14
C ILE A 107 2.78 -3.50 15.51
N GLU A 108 2.41 -3.57 16.79
CA GLU A 108 1.18 -4.22 17.23
C GLU A 108 -0.07 -3.56 16.61
N ARG A 109 -0.12 -2.23 16.61
CA ARG A 109 -1.20 -1.48 15.93
C ARG A 109 -1.24 -1.77 14.43
N PHE A 110 -0.09 -1.80 13.77
CA PHE A 110 0.00 -2.11 12.35
C PHE A 110 -0.52 -3.52 12.05
N VAL A 111 -0.16 -4.51 12.85
CA VAL A 111 -0.67 -5.89 12.75
C VAL A 111 -2.19 -5.92 12.89
N GLY A 112 -2.77 -5.12 13.79
CA GLY A 112 -4.23 -4.95 13.89
C GLY A 112 -4.86 -4.45 12.58
N TYR A 113 -4.24 -3.46 11.93
CA TYR A 113 -4.70 -2.97 10.62
C TYR A 113 -4.49 -3.97 9.51
N GLU A 114 -3.41 -4.75 9.55
CA GLU A 114 -3.13 -5.80 8.58
C GLU A 114 -4.16 -6.93 8.66
N ASN A 115 -4.55 -7.35 9.86
CA ASN A 115 -5.61 -8.34 10.04
C ASN A 115 -6.93 -7.85 9.42
N TYR A 116 -7.33 -6.62 9.72
CA TYR A 116 -8.49 -5.99 9.07
C TYR A 116 -8.37 -5.97 7.54
N PHE A 117 -7.20 -5.57 7.01
CA PHE A 117 -6.98 -5.49 5.56
C PHE A 117 -7.03 -6.86 4.88
N ASN A 118 -6.53 -7.90 5.55
CA ASN A 118 -6.64 -9.27 5.09
C ASN A 118 -8.09 -9.77 5.11
N ASP A 119 -8.88 -9.43 6.13
CA ASP A 119 -10.28 -9.83 6.24
C ASP A 119 -11.15 -9.26 5.10
N ILE A 120 -10.89 -8.02 4.69
CA ILE A 120 -11.60 -7.39 3.56
C ILE A 120 -11.01 -7.76 2.19
N THR A 121 -9.84 -8.41 2.16
CA THR A 121 -9.21 -8.84 0.91
C THR A 121 -9.91 -10.06 0.34
N LYS A 122 -10.41 -9.94 -0.89
CA LYS A 122 -11.02 -11.06 -1.61
C LYS A 122 -9.97 -11.85 -2.36
N LYS A 123 -9.99 -13.18 -2.18
CA LYS A 123 -9.07 -14.09 -2.87
C LYS A 123 -9.20 -13.93 -4.39
N GLY A 124 -8.09 -13.67 -5.07
CA GLY A 124 -8.02 -13.52 -6.52
C GLY A 124 -8.35 -12.11 -7.04
N ASP A 125 -8.82 -11.20 -6.19
CA ASP A 125 -9.00 -9.81 -6.57
C ASP A 125 -7.65 -9.06 -6.55
N PRO A 126 -7.42 -8.12 -7.48
CA PRO A 126 -6.29 -7.21 -7.40
C PRO A 126 -6.28 -6.42 -6.08
N VAL A 127 -5.14 -6.33 -5.41
CA VAL A 127 -4.97 -5.64 -4.10
C VAL A 127 -5.49 -4.19 -4.12
N ILE A 128 -5.47 -3.54 -5.29
CA ILE A 128 -5.99 -2.19 -5.48
C ILE A 128 -7.48 -2.07 -5.12
N ASN A 129 -8.26 -3.14 -5.29
CA ASN A 129 -9.65 -3.18 -4.84
C ASN A 129 -9.71 -3.06 -3.32
N THR A 130 -8.92 -3.87 -2.59
CA THR A 130 -8.84 -3.80 -1.13
C THR A 130 -8.40 -2.41 -0.67
N MET A 131 -7.37 -1.82 -1.30
CA MET A 131 -6.89 -0.49 -0.95
C MET A 131 -7.98 0.58 -1.08
N ALA A 132 -8.68 0.60 -2.21
CA ALA A 132 -9.78 1.55 -2.43
C ALA A 132 -10.93 1.34 -1.44
N TYR A 133 -11.25 0.09 -1.11
CA TYR A 133 -12.30 -0.23 -0.14
C TYR A 133 -11.89 0.17 1.29
N ALA A 134 -10.63 -0.06 1.67
CA ALA A 134 -10.10 0.37 2.96
C ALA A 134 -10.17 1.89 3.12
N ILE A 135 -9.79 2.67 2.10
CA ILE A 135 -9.91 4.14 2.12
C ILE A 135 -11.38 4.56 2.25
N PHE A 136 -12.27 3.92 1.49
CA PHE A 136 -13.71 4.17 1.57
C PHE A 136 -14.27 3.97 2.99
N GLU A 137 -13.89 2.87 3.66
CA GLU A 137 -14.33 2.59 5.03
C GLU A 137 -13.65 3.49 6.07
N LYS A 138 -12.32 3.65 6.03
CA LYS A 138 -11.57 4.41 7.05
C LYS A 138 -11.90 5.91 7.05
N TYR A 139 -12.25 6.48 5.91
CA TYR A 139 -12.73 7.85 5.81
C TYR A 139 -14.24 7.98 5.88
N ASN A 140 -14.96 6.89 6.17
CA ASN A 140 -16.41 6.88 6.32
C ASN A 140 -17.15 7.49 5.11
N ILE A 141 -16.63 7.24 3.90
CA ILE A 141 -17.12 7.85 2.66
C ILE A 141 -18.57 7.42 2.36
N ASN A 142 -19.00 6.27 2.91
CA ASN A 142 -20.37 5.77 2.79
C ASN A 142 -21.44 6.80 3.21
N GLU A 143 -21.14 7.68 4.17
CA GLU A 143 -22.08 8.67 4.67
C GLU A 143 -22.35 9.83 3.71
N TYR A 144 -21.49 9.97 2.70
CA TYR A 144 -21.49 11.12 1.78
C TYR A 144 -21.98 10.77 0.38
N GLN A 145 -22.30 9.51 0.11
CA GLN A 145 -22.84 9.05 -1.18
C GLN A 145 -24.36 8.90 -1.16
N GLY A 146 -24.94 8.73 -2.35
CA GLY A 146 -26.38 8.57 -2.50
C GLY A 146 -26.98 7.36 -1.79
N ASP A 147 -28.20 7.58 -1.32
CA ASP A 147 -29.03 6.68 -0.52
C ASP A 147 -29.01 5.20 -0.91
N LEU A 148 -29.05 4.93 -2.22
CA LEU A 148 -29.03 3.56 -2.75
C LEU A 148 -27.76 2.80 -2.37
N PHE A 149 -26.61 3.46 -2.46
CA PHE A 149 -25.29 2.87 -2.18
C PHE A 149 -24.99 2.88 -0.69
N LYS A 150 -25.37 3.97 0.00
CA LYS A 150 -25.29 4.12 1.46
C LYS A 150 -25.94 2.95 2.20
N ARG A 151 -27.19 2.60 1.84
CA ARG A 151 -27.91 1.45 2.43
C ARG A 151 -27.26 0.10 2.18
N LYS A 152 -26.50 -0.04 1.10
CA LYS A 152 -25.80 -1.29 0.75
C LYS A 152 -24.41 -1.38 1.39
N ASN A 153 -23.94 -0.32 2.05
CA ASN A 153 -22.56 -0.15 2.48
C ASN A 153 -21.55 -0.52 1.38
N LYS A 154 -21.78 -0.01 0.17
CA LYS A 154 -20.92 -0.24 -0.99
C LYS A 154 -20.58 1.09 -1.64
N PRO A 155 -19.34 1.30 -2.11
CA PRO A 155 -18.98 2.53 -2.76
C PRO A 155 -19.75 2.68 -4.09
N ASN A 156 -20.09 3.91 -4.45
CA ASN A 156 -20.53 4.26 -5.80
C ASN A 156 -19.50 3.71 -6.81
N PRO A 157 -19.91 2.91 -7.83
CA PRO A 157 -19.00 2.27 -8.75
C PRO A 157 -18.08 3.22 -9.53
N ILE A 158 -18.56 4.42 -9.86
CA ILE A 158 -17.78 5.43 -10.60
C ILE A 158 -16.67 5.97 -9.68
N PHE A 159 -17.07 6.48 -8.51
CA PHE A 159 -16.13 6.92 -7.46
C PHE A 159 -15.07 5.86 -7.15
N TYR A 160 -15.52 4.61 -6.96
CA TYR A 160 -14.64 3.50 -6.64
C TYR A 160 -13.61 3.22 -7.73
N ASN A 161 -14.02 3.31 -9.00
CA ASN A 161 -13.12 3.08 -10.11
C ASN A 161 -12.10 4.22 -10.29
N GLU A 162 -12.54 5.47 -10.11
CA GLU A 162 -11.67 6.64 -10.11
C GLU A 162 -10.63 6.56 -8.99
N LEU A 163 -11.06 6.26 -7.76
CA LEU A 163 -10.17 6.07 -6.62
C LEU A 163 -9.14 4.97 -6.88
N LYS A 164 -9.57 3.82 -7.41
CA LYS A 164 -8.63 2.74 -7.79
C LYS A 164 -7.60 3.19 -8.83
N ASN A 165 -7.98 4.05 -9.78
CA ASN A 165 -7.04 4.54 -10.79
C ASN A 165 -5.98 5.45 -10.16
N LEU A 166 -6.37 6.33 -9.24
CA LEU A 166 -5.43 7.16 -8.50
C LEU A 166 -4.47 6.31 -7.64
N LEU A 167 -5.03 5.34 -6.92
CA LEU A 167 -4.25 4.49 -6.01
C LEU A 167 -3.20 3.62 -6.71
N LYS A 168 -3.34 3.32 -8.01
CA LYS A 168 -2.34 2.55 -8.76
C LYS A 168 -0.98 3.22 -8.76
N HIS A 169 -0.93 4.54 -8.67
CA HIS A 169 0.31 5.32 -8.67
C HIS A 169 1.11 5.19 -7.36
N PHE A 170 0.51 4.58 -6.32
CA PHE A 170 1.15 4.33 -5.02
C PHE A 170 1.64 2.88 -4.89
N LEU A 171 1.45 2.05 -5.91
CA LEU A 171 2.01 0.70 -5.94
C LEU A 171 3.45 0.71 -6.45
N TRP A 172 4.35 0.14 -5.66
CA TRP A 172 5.74 -0.06 -6.01
C TRP A 172 5.87 -1.05 -7.17
N ASN A 173 6.64 -0.67 -8.19
CA ASN A 173 6.90 -1.50 -9.35
C ASN A 173 8.03 -2.51 -9.05
N TRP A 174 7.68 -3.60 -8.37
CA TRP A 174 8.62 -4.70 -8.10
C TRP A 174 9.16 -5.33 -9.38
N GLU A 175 8.35 -5.43 -10.44
CA GLU A 175 8.79 -5.99 -11.71
C GLU A 175 9.99 -5.20 -12.28
N GLU A 176 9.85 -3.88 -12.42
CA GLU A 176 10.93 -3.03 -12.92
C GLU A 176 12.14 -3.03 -11.98
N TYR A 177 11.91 -2.99 -10.67
CA TYR A 177 13.00 -3.01 -9.70
C TYR A 177 13.82 -4.31 -9.77
N LEU A 178 13.13 -5.46 -9.85
CA LEU A 178 13.74 -6.78 -9.90
C LEU A 178 14.35 -7.11 -11.27
N GLN A 179 13.98 -6.41 -12.35
CA GLN A 179 14.69 -6.50 -13.62
C GLN A 179 16.13 -5.97 -13.50
N LYS A 180 16.36 -4.94 -12.66
CA LYS A 180 17.66 -4.27 -12.48
C LYS A 180 18.45 -4.80 -11.29
N ASN A 181 17.77 -5.33 -10.26
CA ASN A 181 18.38 -5.70 -8.99
C ASN A 181 18.11 -7.16 -8.62
N LYS A 182 19.07 -7.78 -7.91
CA LYS A 182 18.90 -9.06 -7.23
C LYS A 182 19.02 -8.82 -5.73
N ILE A 183 17.94 -9.02 -5.00
CA ILE A 183 17.91 -8.93 -3.54
C ILE A 183 18.66 -10.13 -2.96
N LEU A 184 19.50 -9.86 -1.97
CA LEU A 184 20.17 -10.87 -1.15
C LEU A 184 19.45 -10.93 0.19
N PHE A 185 18.83 -12.08 0.45
CA PHE A 185 18.14 -12.43 1.70
C PHE A 185 19.09 -13.07 2.70
#